data_AF-A0A1H2RST5-F1
#
_entry.id   AF-A0A1H2RST5-F1
#
_cell.length_a   1.000
_cell.length_b   1.000
_cell.length_c   1.000
_cell.angle_alpha   90.00
_cell.angle_beta   90.00
_cell.angle_gamma   90.00
#
_symmetry.space_group_name_H-M   'P 1'
#
loop_
_entity.id
_entity.type
_entity.pdbx_description
1 polymer ?
#
loop_
_entity_poly.entity_id
_entity_poly.type
_entity_poly.pdbx_seq_one_letter_code
_entity_poly.pdbx_strand_id
1 'polypeptide(L)'
;MAGGLAISREIAALSSRRSGLARARVPFWNGPLGRIGRTLRNAGRRLGKIGRSPGECRAGRGGAVVDILLVTGSTRSGSTNTAALRTALAAAPDGVTVALYEGLAELPAFNPDQDTDSLPAPAADLRGRIASADALLFCTPEYAGTLPGSFKNLLDWTVGGPEMHEKPVAWVNVAPEGRGNGASETLRTVLGYLSTDIIEAACIRLTVPRGAVGPDETIEDPQVREGLRDVLRTIAKHVG
;
A
#
# COMPACT_ATOMS: atom_id res chain seq x y z
N MET A 1 -21.24 49.54 -19.51
CA MET A 1 -20.07 49.50 -20.42
C MET A 1 -18.82 49.77 -19.61
N ALA A 2 -17.76 48.99 -19.85
CA ALA A 2 -16.41 49.05 -19.27
C ALA A 2 -16.20 48.48 -17.85
N GLY A 3 -15.61 47.28 -17.80
CA GLY A 3 -15.14 46.62 -16.57
C GLY A 3 -14.52 45.27 -16.85
N GLY A 4 -13.58 45.18 -17.81
CA GLY A 4 -13.03 43.91 -18.24
C GLY A 4 -11.88 44.06 -19.22
N LEU A 5 -10.80 44.74 -18.82
CA LEU A 5 -9.56 44.79 -19.63
C LEU A 5 -8.34 45.17 -18.77
N ALA A 6 -8.08 44.46 -17.67
CA ALA A 6 -6.89 44.72 -16.84
C ALA A 6 -6.13 43.47 -16.38
N ILE A 7 -6.59 42.24 -16.68
CA ILE A 7 -5.93 41.01 -16.20
C ILE A 7 -5.16 40.29 -17.32
N SER A 8 -5.34 40.67 -18.60
CA SER A 8 -4.72 39.97 -19.74
C SER A 8 -3.33 40.45 -20.14
N ARG A 9 -2.72 41.45 -19.47
CA ARG A 9 -1.37 41.94 -19.81
C ARG A 9 -0.25 41.49 -18.87
N GLU A 10 -0.57 40.87 -17.74
CA GLU A 10 0.46 40.47 -16.76
C GLU A 10 0.99 39.05 -16.96
N ILE A 11 0.25 38.19 -17.70
CA ILE A 11 0.67 36.80 -17.97
C ILE A 11 1.64 36.69 -19.17
N ALA A 12 1.68 37.68 -20.07
CA ALA A 12 2.56 37.67 -21.23
C ALA A 12 4.01 38.10 -20.96
N ALA A 13 4.33 38.62 -19.76
CA ALA A 13 5.66 39.09 -19.41
C ALA A 13 6.55 38.06 -18.67
N LEU A 14 6.02 36.86 -18.38
CA LEU A 14 6.74 35.82 -17.64
C LEU A 14 7.30 34.67 -18.52
N SER A 15 7.11 34.70 -19.84
CA SER A 15 7.65 33.65 -20.74
C SER A 15 9.05 33.93 -21.33
N SER A 16 9.67 35.09 -21.04
CA SER A 16 10.98 35.45 -21.61
C SER A 16 12.18 35.35 -20.66
N ARG A 17 12.03 34.79 -19.45
CA ARG A 17 13.15 34.54 -18.51
C ARG A 17 13.29 33.06 -18.19
N ARG A 18 13.68 32.26 -19.19
CA ARG A 18 14.24 30.91 -18.98
C ARG A 18 15.64 30.83 -19.58
N SER A 19 16.60 31.38 -18.87
CA SER A 19 18.02 31.05 -19.04
C SER A 19 18.75 31.35 -17.73
N GLY A 20 19.17 30.29 -17.04
CA GLY A 20 20.00 30.39 -15.84
C GLY A 20 19.31 29.95 -14.54
N LEU A 21 19.08 28.65 -14.37
CA LEU A 21 18.91 28.05 -13.04
C LEU A 21 19.90 26.89 -12.94
N ALA A 22 21.01 27.18 -12.26
CA ALA A 22 21.99 26.19 -11.84
C ALA A 22 21.33 25.15 -10.92
N ARG A 23 21.74 23.89 -11.03
CA ARG A 23 21.36 22.79 -10.13
C ARG A 23 21.65 23.21 -8.68
N ALA A 24 20.60 23.46 -7.90
CA ALA A 24 20.71 23.52 -6.46
C ALA A 24 20.97 22.09 -5.94
N ARG A 25 22.17 21.86 -5.40
CA ARG A 25 22.49 20.66 -4.62
C ARG A 25 21.67 20.69 -3.33
N VAL A 26 20.86 19.66 -3.11
CA VAL A 26 20.26 19.37 -1.80
C VAL A 26 21.39 19.10 -0.80
N PRO A 27 21.42 19.78 0.36
CA PRO A 27 22.44 19.52 1.36
C PRO A 27 22.21 18.16 2.03
N PHE A 28 23.24 17.32 1.98
CA PHE A 28 23.35 16.08 2.74
C PHE A 28 23.41 16.41 4.23
N TRP A 29 22.45 15.92 5.00
CA TRP A 29 22.36 16.14 6.44
C TRP A 29 23.47 15.35 7.16
N ASN A 30 24.44 16.07 7.73
CA ASN A 30 25.50 15.51 8.59
C ASN A 30 25.20 15.88 10.05
N GLY A 31 24.37 15.09 10.72
CA GLY A 31 24.22 15.12 12.17
C GLY A 31 25.41 14.43 12.88
N PRO A 32 25.74 14.81 14.12
CA PRO A 32 26.94 14.35 14.79
C PRO A 32 26.86 12.88 15.22
N LEU A 33 27.68 12.03 14.59
CA LEU A 33 28.07 10.72 15.11
C LEU A 33 28.91 10.91 16.38
N GLY A 34 28.24 10.88 17.53
CA GLY A 34 28.84 11.05 18.84
C GLY A 34 28.62 9.85 19.76
N ARG A 35 29.55 8.89 19.67
CA ARG A 35 30.10 8.14 20.83
C ARG A 35 29.13 7.23 21.61
N ILE A 36 29.10 5.95 21.25
CA ILE A 36 28.79 4.88 22.21
C ILE A 36 30.00 3.94 22.31
N GLY A 37 30.69 4.07 23.42
CA GLY A 37 31.80 3.22 23.82
C GLY A 37 31.30 1.85 24.29
N ARG A 38 32.10 0.85 23.97
CA ARG A 38 32.09 -0.52 24.46
C ARG A 38 31.81 -0.63 25.96
N THR A 39 30.82 -1.48 26.31
CA THR A 39 30.92 -2.33 27.50
C THR A 39 30.27 -3.69 27.21
N LEU A 40 31.09 -4.68 26.89
CA LEU A 40 30.74 -6.10 27.01
C LEU A 40 31.22 -6.57 28.39
N ARG A 41 30.34 -7.16 29.18
CA ARG A 41 30.51 -8.51 29.77
C ARG A 41 29.48 -8.82 30.86
N ASN A 42 28.88 -10.00 30.70
CA ASN A 42 28.39 -10.93 31.73
C ASN A 42 27.06 -10.64 32.44
N ALA A 43 26.01 -11.29 31.95
CA ALA A 43 25.14 -12.10 32.80
C ALA A 43 24.50 -13.21 31.95
N GLY A 44 25.01 -14.43 32.12
CA GLY A 44 24.43 -15.63 31.51
C GLY A 44 23.28 -16.21 32.34
N ARG A 45 22.53 -17.09 31.66
CA ARG A 45 21.61 -18.12 32.19
C ARG A 45 20.23 -17.66 32.66
N ARG A 46 19.26 -17.76 31.74
CA ARG A 46 18.08 -18.63 31.90
C ARG A 46 17.49 -18.96 30.54
N LEU A 47 17.79 -20.17 30.05
CA LEU A 47 17.14 -20.80 28.90
C LEU A 47 15.78 -21.33 29.35
N GLY A 48 14.70 -20.65 28.96
CA GLY A 48 13.36 -21.21 28.90
C GLY A 48 13.03 -21.51 27.45
N LYS A 49 12.78 -22.79 27.13
CA LYS A 49 12.45 -23.28 25.80
C LYS A 49 11.19 -22.56 25.27
N ILE A 50 11.32 -21.82 24.16
CA ILE A 50 10.21 -21.54 23.27
C ILE A 50 10.68 -21.98 21.88
N GLY A 51 10.25 -23.17 21.48
CA GLY A 51 10.57 -23.73 20.18
C GLY A 51 9.64 -23.18 19.11
N ARG A 52 10.21 -22.54 18.10
CA ARG A 52 9.94 -22.86 16.69
C ARG A 52 11.03 -22.24 15.81
N SER A 53 11.74 -23.09 15.10
CA SER A 53 12.69 -22.75 14.04
C SER A 53 11.94 -22.19 12.82
N PRO A 54 12.44 -21.12 12.17
CA PRO A 54 11.92 -20.66 10.89
C PRO A 54 12.55 -21.49 9.77
N GLY A 55 11.72 -22.06 8.90
CA GLY A 55 12.17 -22.77 7.70
C GLY A 55 11.67 -24.21 7.59
N GLU A 56 10.35 -24.40 7.50
CA GLU A 56 9.81 -25.59 6.84
C GLU A 56 9.08 -25.15 5.58
N CYS A 57 9.71 -25.40 4.44
CA CYS A 57 9.07 -25.41 3.13
C CYS A 57 7.85 -26.32 3.19
N ARG A 58 6.65 -25.76 3.00
CA ARG A 58 5.42 -26.55 2.88
C ARG A 58 5.41 -27.25 1.53
N ALA A 59 5.93 -28.46 1.49
CA ALA A 59 5.72 -29.37 0.37
C ALA A 59 4.24 -29.81 0.34
N GLY A 60 3.58 -29.55 -0.81
CA GLY A 60 2.39 -30.24 -1.29
C GLY A 60 1.09 -30.03 -0.49
N ARG A 61 0.23 -29.13 -0.96
CA ARG A 61 -1.21 -29.17 -0.63
C ARG A 61 -2.04 -29.09 -1.90
N GLY A 62 -2.63 -30.21 -2.30
CA GLY A 62 -3.84 -30.15 -3.10
C GLY A 62 -4.92 -29.43 -2.29
N GLY A 63 -5.41 -28.29 -2.81
CA GLY A 63 -6.56 -27.56 -2.27
C GLY A 63 -6.33 -26.76 -0.99
N ALA A 64 -5.15 -26.17 -0.78
CA ALA A 64 -5.00 -25.19 0.31
C ALA A 64 -5.79 -23.93 -0.01
N VAL A 65 -6.64 -23.49 0.93
CA VAL A 65 -7.28 -22.18 0.87
C VAL A 65 -6.21 -21.12 1.06
N VAL A 66 -6.15 -20.12 0.16
CA VAL A 66 -5.24 -18.97 0.25
C VAL A 66 -5.99 -17.78 0.84
N ASP A 67 -5.44 -17.19 1.91
CA ASP A 67 -6.02 -16.02 2.58
C ASP A 67 -5.40 -14.72 2.05
N ILE A 68 -6.20 -13.85 1.44
CA ILE A 68 -5.74 -12.58 0.85
C ILE A 68 -6.38 -11.39 1.59
N LEU A 69 -5.55 -10.49 2.11
CA LEU A 69 -6.02 -9.23 2.68
C LEU A 69 -6.12 -8.15 1.60
N LEU A 70 -7.32 -7.63 1.40
CA LEU A 70 -7.59 -6.50 0.53
C LEU A 70 -7.43 -5.20 1.33
N VAL A 71 -6.57 -4.29 0.89
CA VAL A 71 -6.26 -3.05 1.63
C VAL A 71 -6.62 -1.83 0.79
N THR A 72 -7.64 -1.08 1.24
CA THR A 72 -8.00 0.18 0.59
C THR A 72 -7.04 1.30 0.94
N GLY A 73 -6.66 2.09 -0.05
CA GLY A 73 -5.92 3.34 0.13
C GLY A 73 -6.79 4.58 0.21
N SER A 74 -8.12 4.43 0.33
CA SER A 74 -9.07 5.54 0.27
C SER A 74 -9.90 5.67 1.56
N THR A 75 -10.00 6.89 2.09
CA THR A 75 -10.83 7.22 3.26
C THR A 75 -12.18 7.84 2.90
N ARG A 76 -12.42 8.15 1.62
CA ARG A 76 -13.68 8.78 1.20
C ARG A 76 -14.78 7.75 0.97
N SER A 77 -16.01 8.12 1.28
CA SER A 77 -17.20 7.37 0.86
C SER A 77 -17.32 7.31 -0.67
N GLY A 78 -17.92 6.23 -1.17
CA GLY A 78 -18.13 6.00 -2.61
C GLY A 78 -16.82 5.95 -3.41
N SER A 79 -15.73 5.44 -2.81
CA SER A 79 -14.46 5.28 -3.50
C SER A 79 -14.54 4.19 -4.56
N THR A 80 -14.15 4.50 -5.80
CA THR A 80 -14.03 3.49 -6.86
C THR A 80 -12.93 2.47 -6.55
N ASN A 81 -11.94 2.84 -5.73
CA ASN A 81 -10.86 1.94 -5.30
C ASN A 81 -11.39 0.96 -4.25
N THR A 82 -12.09 1.46 -3.22
CA THR A 82 -12.76 0.59 -2.24
C THR A 82 -13.82 -0.28 -2.91
N ALA A 83 -14.60 0.27 -3.85
CA ALA A 83 -15.60 -0.50 -4.59
C ALA A 83 -14.98 -1.63 -5.43
N ALA A 84 -13.81 -1.40 -6.04
CA ALA A 84 -13.08 -2.47 -6.73
C ALA A 84 -12.66 -3.60 -5.77
N LEU A 85 -12.19 -3.27 -4.56
CA LEU A 85 -11.87 -4.30 -3.56
C LEU A 85 -13.12 -5.01 -3.02
N ARG A 86 -14.23 -4.31 -2.78
CA ARG A 86 -15.53 -4.94 -2.45
C ARG A 86 -16.02 -5.86 -3.56
N THR A 87 -15.78 -5.48 -4.82
CA THR A 87 -16.08 -6.31 -5.98
C THR A 87 -15.20 -7.56 -6.02
N ALA A 88 -13.90 -7.43 -5.73
CA ALA A 88 -12.99 -8.58 -5.62
C ALA A 88 -13.41 -9.52 -4.48
N LEU A 89 -13.82 -8.97 -3.33
CA LEU A 89 -14.39 -9.71 -2.21
C LEU A 89 -15.61 -10.54 -2.65
N ALA A 90 -16.54 -9.94 -3.39
CA ALA A 90 -17.74 -10.62 -3.89
C ALA A 90 -17.47 -11.60 -5.06
N ALA A 91 -16.33 -11.47 -5.74
CA ALA A 91 -15.96 -12.26 -6.92
C ALA A 91 -14.87 -13.31 -6.63
N ALA A 92 -14.54 -13.55 -5.35
CA ALA A 92 -13.49 -14.47 -4.95
C ALA A 92 -13.70 -15.87 -5.58
N PRO A 93 -12.67 -16.45 -6.21
CA PRO A 93 -12.75 -17.81 -6.74
C PRO A 93 -12.69 -18.86 -5.63
N ASP A 94 -13.12 -20.08 -5.93
CA ASP A 94 -12.97 -21.21 -5.01
C ASP A 94 -11.51 -21.40 -4.61
N GLY A 95 -11.28 -21.75 -3.33
CA GLY A 95 -9.93 -21.90 -2.78
C GLY A 95 -9.24 -20.59 -2.40
N VAL A 96 -9.91 -19.44 -2.52
CA VAL A 96 -9.41 -18.14 -2.07
C VAL A 96 -10.39 -17.54 -1.06
N THR A 97 -9.88 -17.22 0.13
CA THR A 97 -10.61 -16.43 1.11
C THR A 97 -10.04 -15.02 1.12
N VAL A 98 -10.92 -14.03 1.21
CA VAL A 98 -10.54 -12.62 1.13
C VAL A 98 -11.18 -11.85 2.27
N ALA A 99 -10.42 -10.93 2.85
CA ALA A 99 -10.90 -10.02 3.89
C ALA A 99 -10.55 -8.58 3.49
N LEU A 100 -11.49 -7.65 3.69
CA LEU A 100 -11.27 -6.23 3.41
C LEU A 100 -10.84 -5.50 4.69
N TYR A 101 -9.74 -4.75 4.62
CA TYR A 101 -9.30 -3.83 5.65
C TYR A 101 -9.69 -2.39 5.28
N GLU A 102 -10.52 -1.77 6.11
CA GLU A 102 -11.02 -0.39 5.93
C GLU A 102 -10.65 0.55 7.09
N GLY A 103 -9.87 0.07 8.07
CA GLY A 103 -9.45 0.82 9.26
C GLY A 103 -8.44 1.95 8.99
N LEU A 104 -8.25 2.35 7.72
CA LEU A 104 -7.26 3.35 7.29
C LEU A 104 -7.40 4.69 8.01
N ALA A 105 -8.63 5.13 8.28
CA ALA A 105 -8.91 6.41 8.94
C ALA A 105 -8.70 6.38 10.46
N GLU A 106 -8.59 5.18 11.05
CA GLU A 106 -8.45 4.99 12.50
C GLU A 106 -6.97 4.96 12.94
N LEU A 107 -6.06 4.81 11.98
CA LEU A 107 -4.62 4.78 12.26
C LEU A 107 -4.15 6.16 12.75
N PRO A 108 -3.52 6.24 13.93
CA PRO A 108 -2.86 7.48 14.35
C PRO A 108 -1.71 7.81 13.39
N ALA A 109 -1.27 9.06 13.39
CA ALA A 109 -0.05 9.44 12.71
C ALA A 109 1.11 8.57 13.23
N PHE A 110 1.88 7.99 12.31
CA PHE A 110 3.00 7.13 12.65
C PHE A 110 4.00 7.92 13.49
N ASN A 111 4.32 7.36 14.65
CA ASN A 111 5.38 7.84 15.51
C ASN A 111 6.21 6.62 15.93
N PRO A 112 7.50 6.54 15.56
CA PRO A 112 8.35 5.40 15.92
C PRO A 112 8.49 5.21 17.43
N ASP A 113 8.30 6.26 18.25
CA ASP A 113 8.31 6.14 19.72
C ASP A 113 7.12 5.32 20.26
N GLN A 114 6.07 5.15 19.44
CA GLN A 114 4.90 4.33 19.76
C GLN A 114 5.01 2.90 19.21
N ASP A 115 6.04 2.61 18.41
CA ASP A 115 6.34 1.27 17.92
C ASP A 115 7.11 0.47 18.98
N THR A 116 6.36 0.03 19.99
CA THR A 116 6.85 -0.75 21.13
C THR A 116 6.10 -2.07 21.21
N ASP A 117 6.43 -2.91 22.20
CA ASP A 117 5.68 -4.15 22.49
C ASP A 117 4.17 -3.92 22.72
N SER A 118 3.75 -2.68 23.00
CA SER A 118 2.35 -2.28 23.19
C SER A 118 1.93 -1.22 22.14
N LEU A 119 1.56 -1.67 20.95
CA LEU A 119 1.11 -0.82 19.85
C LEU A 119 -0.27 -0.17 20.13
N PRO A 120 -0.57 0.99 19.50
CA PRO A 120 -1.94 1.50 19.41
C PRO A 120 -2.86 0.45 18.78
N ALA A 121 -4.08 0.28 19.32
CA ALA A 121 -4.98 -0.80 18.91
C ALA A 121 -5.24 -0.87 17.38
N PRO A 122 -5.44 0.26 16.64
CA PRO A 122 -5.60 0.20 15.19
C PRO A 122 -4.34 -0.29 14.45
N ALA A 123 -3.15 0.05 14.94
CA ALA A 123 -1.88 -0.42 14.37
C ALA A 123 -1.64 -1.91 14.68
N ALA A 124 -2.01 -2.36 15.88
CA ALA A 124 -1.96 -3.77 16.25
C ALA A 124 -2.91 -4.63 15.38
N ASP A 125 -4.14 -4.18 15.15
CA ASP A 125 -5.11 -4.86 14.26
C ASP A 125 -4.57 -4.93 12.82
N LEU A 126 -4.04 -3.82 12.29
CA LEU A 126 -3.41 -3.78 10.97
C LEU A 126 -2.30 -4.84 10.84
N ARG A 127 -1.30 -4.80 11.75
CA ARG A 127 -0.17 -5.74 11.71
C ARG A 127 -0.62 -7.19 11.88
N GLY A 128 -1.58 -7.44 12.76
CA GLY A 128 -2.16 -8.77 12.99
C GLY A 128 -2.83 -9.34 11.72
N ARG A 129 -3.59 -8.53 11.00
CA ARG A 129 -4.23 -8.93 9.73
C ARG A 129 -3.22 -9.19 8.63
N ILE A 130 -2.20 -8.34 8.49
CA ILE A 130 -1.13 -8.53 7.51
C ILE A 130 -0.35 -9.82 7.81
N ALA A 131 0.00 -10.05 9.07
CA ALA A 131 0.72 -11.24 9.49
C ALA A 131 -0.08 -12.54 9.26
N SER A 132 -1.41 -12.48 9.39
CA SER A 132 -2.28 -13.65 9.24
C SER A 132 -2.61 -13.98 7.78
N ALA A 133 -2.55 -13.01 6.88
CA ALA A 133 -2.83 -13.22 5.47
C ALA A 133 -1.64 -13.85 4.74
N ASP A 134 -1.90 -14.69 3.75
CA ASP A 134 -0.86 -15.25 2.89
C ASP A 134 -0.36 -14.21 1.88
N ALA A 135 -1.24 -13.32 1.40
CA ALA A 135 -0.89 -12.25 0.46
C ALA A 135 -1.72 -10.97 0.68
N LEU A 136 -1.24 -9.85 0.11
CA LEU A 136 -1.94 -8.56 0.16
C LEU A 136 -2.31 -8.06 -1.24
N LEU A 137 -3.51 -7.51 -1.38
CA LEU A 137 -3.94 -6.78 -2.58
C LEU A 137 -4.29 -5.34 -2.23
N PHE A 138 -3.49 -4.39 -2.71
CA PHE A 138 -3.71 -2.96 -2.49
C PHE A 138 -4.58 -2.35 -3.59
N CYS A 139 -5.43 -1.38 -3.24
CA CYS A 139 -6.08 -0.52 -4.23
C CYS A 139 -6.15 0.91 -3.68
N THR A 140 -5.40 1.82 -4.29
CA THR A 140 -5.22 3.18 -3.79
C THR A 140 -5.42 4.23 -4.89
N PRO A 141 -6.11 5.34 -4.60
CA PRO A 141 -6.14 6.48 -5.52
C PRO A 141 -4.79 7.19 -5.57
N GLU A 142 -4.68 8.19 -6.45
CA GLU A 142 -3.56 9.12 -6.52
C GLU A 142 -3.99 10.50 -6.05
N TYR A 143 -3.27 11.04 -5.06
CA TYR A 143 -3.47 12.41 -4.56
C TYR A 143 -2.16 13.18 -4.63
N ALA A 144 -2.22 14.42 -5.14
CA ALA A 144 -1.05 15.27 -5.39
C ALA A 144 0.07 14.58 -6.21
N GLY A 145 -0.28 13.63 -7.07
CA GLY A 145 0.66 12.90 -7.93
C GLY A 145 1.34 11.69 -7.28
N THR A 146 0.92 11.28 -6.07
CA THR A 146 1.52 10.13 -5.37
C THR A 146 0.49 9.44 -4.46
N LEU A 147 0.95 8.62 -3.51
CA LEU A 147 0.13 7.94 -2.51
C LEU A 147 -0.61 8.94 -1.62
N PRO A 148 -1.87 8.64 -1.23
CA PRO A 148 -2.55 9.36 -0.16
C PRO A 148 -1.73 9.33 1.13
N GLY A 149 -1.70 10.45 1.85
CA GLY A 149 -0.94 10.55 3.11
C GLY A 149 -1.37 9.52 4.16
N SER A 150 -2.68 9.26 4.27
CA SER A 150 -3.21 8.21 5.15
C SER A 150 -2.73 6.82 4.77
N PHE A 151 -2.69 6.51 3.47
CA PHE A 151 -2.22 5.20 2.98
C PHE A 151 -0.71 5.05 3.14
N LYS A 152 0.06 6.12 2.93
CA LYS A 152 1.49 6.12 3.23
C LYS A 152 1.75 5.92 4.74
N ASN A 153 0.94 6.56 5.59
CA ASN A 153 0.99 6.38 7.04
C ASN A 153 0.70 4.93 7.47
N LEU A 154 -0.25 4.26 6.80
CA LEU A 154 -0.49 2.82 6.99
C LEU A 154 0.78 2.00 6.70
N LEU A 155 1.46 2.26 5.58
CA LEU A 155 2.70 1.56 5.24
C LEU A 155 3.83 1.89 6.24
N ASP A 156 3.88 3.11 6.77
CA ASP A 156 4.85 3.49 7.81
C ASP A 156 4.66 2.69 9.10
N TRP A 157 3.41 2.38 9.48
CA TRP A 157 3.12 1.47 10.60
C TRP A 157 3.61 0.04 10.38
N THR A 158 3.98 -0.38 9.16
CA THR A 158 4.54 -1.72 8.91
C THR A 158 6.07 -1.76 8.94
N VAL A 159 6.73 -0.60 9.05
CA VAL A 159 8.20 -0.53 9.10
C VAL A 159 8.69 -1.14 10.41
N GLY A 160 9.76 -1.94 10.33
CA GLY A 160 10.37 -2.59 11.50
C GLY A 160 9.70 -3.90 11.94
N GLY A 161 8.50 -4.20 11.44
CA GLY A 161 7.81 -5.46 11.65
C GLY A 161 8.18 -6.54 10.61
N PRO A 162 8.11 -7.84 10.96
CA PRO A 162 8.43 -8.93 10.03
C PRO A 162 7.32 -9.21 9.01
N GLU A 163 6.12 -8.67 9.20
CA GLU A 163 4.90 -9.05 8.49
C GLU A 163 4.91 -8.72 6.98
N MET A 164 5.74 -7.77 6.55
CA MET A 164 5.89 -7.37 5.14
C MET A 164 7.06 -8.07 4.43
N HIS A 165 8.04 -8.61 5.16
CA HIS A 165 9.22 -9.21 4.55
C HIS A 165 8.85 -10.45 3.74
N GLU A 166 9.25 -10.49 2.47
CA GLU A 166 8.90 -11.55 1.49
C GLU A 166 7.38 -11.79 1.34
N LYS A 167 6.53 -10.89 1.87
CA LYS A 167 5.09 -11.00 1.77
C LYS A 167 4.68 -10.86 0.30
N PRO A 168 3.95 -11.82 -0.29
CA PRO A 168 3.40 -11.65 -1.64
C PRO A 168 2.40 -10.50 -1.68
N VAL A 169 2.64 -9.54 -2.58
CA VAL A 169 1.82 -8.34 -2.72
C VAL A 169 1.51 -8.03 -4.18
N ALA A 170 0.32 -7.48 -4.41
CA ALA A 170 -0.07 -6.93 -5.69
C ALA A 170 -0.90 -5.66 -5.50
N TRP A 171 -1.19 -4.94 -6.59
CA TRP A 171 -2.13 -3.82 -6.55
C TRP A 171 -3.03 -3.74 -7.78
N VAL A 172 -4.22 -3.18 -7.57
CA VAL A 172 -5.11 -2.73 -8.64
C VAL A 172 -5.10 -1.21 -8.68
N ASN A 173 -4.70 -0.65 -9.82
CA ASN A 173 -4.76 0.79 -10.06
C ASN A 173 -6.10 1.16 -10.73
N VAL A 174 -7.04 1.67 -9.95
CA VAL A 174 -8.32 2.17 -10.47
C VAL A 174 -8.20 3.65 -10.83
N ALA A 175 -7.87 3.91 -12.10
CA ALA A 175 -7.68 5.25 -12.62
C ALA A 175 -7.94 5.32 -14.13
N PRO A 176 -8.44 6.46 -14.65
CA PRO A 176 -8.49 6.71 -16.08
C PRO A 176 -7.11 6.58 -16.73
N GLU A 177 -7.07 6.31 -18.03
CA GLU A 177 -5.83 6.29 -18.81
C GLU A 177 -5.03 7.59 -18.62
N GLY A 178 -3.71 7.45 -18.49
CA GLY A 178 -2.80 8.58 -18.25
C GLY A 178 -2.83 9.18 -16.84
N ARG A 179 -3.61 8.62 -15.90
CA ARG A 179 -3.69 9.08 -14.49
C ARG A 179 -3.33 7.95 -13.53
N GLY A 180 -2.90 8.23 -12.30
CA GLY A 180 -2.66 7.17 -11.30
C GLY A 180 -1.31 6.46 -11.41
N ASN A 181 -0.43 6.87 -12.33
CA ASN A 181 0.91 6.29 -12.46
C ASN A 181 1.79 6.60 -11.26
N GLY A 182 1.73 7.83 -10.74
CA GLY A 182 2.56 8.26 -9.63
C GLY A 182 2.24 7.50 -8.34
N ALA A 183 0.97 7.16 -8.10
CA ALA A 183 0.60 6.28 -6.99
C ALA A 183 1.20 4.87 -7.14
N SER A 184 1.10 4.26 -8.33
CA SER A 184 1.65 2.90 -8.57
C SER A 184 3.17 2.86 -8.51
N GLU A 185 3.85 3.85 -9.08
CA GLU A 185 5.32 3.98 -9.04
C GLU A 185 5.83 4.20 -7.62
N THR A 186 5.14 5.04 -6.85
CA THR A 186 5.48 5.26 -5.43
C THR A 186 5.20 4.01 -4.60
N LEU A 187 4.06 3.33 -4.82
CA LEU A 187 3.72 2.10 -4.11
C LEU A 187 4.80 1.03 -4.33
N ARG A 188 5.19 0.80 -5.59
CA ARG A 188 6.28 -0.10 -5.96
C ARG A 188 7.57 0.24 -5.22
N THR A 189 7.93 1.53 -5.17
CA THR A 189 9.15 1.98 -4.46
C THR A 189 9.08 1.65 -2.97
N VAL A 190 7.95 1.92 -2.32
CA VAL A 190 7.76 1.65 -0.88
C VAL A 190 7.74 0.14 -0.60
N LEU A 191 7.02 -0.64 -1.40
CA LEU A 191 6.97 -2.10 -1.27
C LEU A 191 8.33 -2.77 -1.49
N GLY A 192 9.14 -2.22 -2.41
CA GLY A 192 10.53 -2.64 -2.60
C GLY A 192 11.41 -2.33 -1.39
N TYR A 193 11.24 -1.15 -0.77
CA TYR A 193 11.93 -0.82 0.49
C TYR A 193 11.54 -1.77 1.62
N LEU A 194 10.26 -2.17 1.70
CA LEU A 194 9.75 -3.14 2.66
C LEU A 194 10.16 -4.60 2.37
N SER A 195 10.94 -4.84 1.30
CA SER A 195 11.41 -6.18 0.89
C SER A 195 10.26 -7.18 0.67
N THR A 196 9.14 -6.70 0.13
CA THR A 196 7.99 -7.55 -0.26
C THR A 196 8.26 -8.32 -1.55
N ASP A 197 7.49 -9.37 -1.80
CA ASP A 197 7.47 -10.11 -3.05
C ASP A 197 6.37 -9.58 -3.97
N ILE A 198 6.75 -8.71 -4.92
CA ILE A 198 5.78 -8.06 -5.82
C ILE A 198 5.38 -9.03 -6.94
N ILE A 199 4.11 -9.41 -6.96
CA ILE A 199 3.51 -10.25 -8.01
C ILE A 199 3.15 -9.37 -9.21
N GLU A 200 4.13 -9.08 -10.06
CA GLU A 200 3.95 -8.21 -11.24
C GLU A 200 2.77 -8.62 -12.13
N ALA A 201 2.59 -9.92 -12.33
CA ALA A 201 1.51 -10.46 -13.15
C ALA A 201 0.10 -10.17 -12.60
N ALA A 202 -0.01 -9.90 -11.29
CA ALA A 202 -1.26 -9.53 -10.61
C ALA A 202 -1.41 -8.01 -10.45
N CYS A 203 -0.43 -7.21 -10.89
CA CYS A 203 -0.48 -5.76 -10.80
C CYS A 203 -1.13 -5.17 -12.06
N ILE A 204 -2.40 -4.79 -11.97
CA ILE A 204 -3.18 -4.37 -13.13
C ILE A 204 -3.73 -2.95 -12.99
N ARG A 205 -4.17 -2.38 -14.12
CA ARG A 205 -4.94 -1.14 -14.19
C ARG A 205 -6.36 -1.45 -14.63
N LEU A 206 -7.33 -0.85 -13.95
CA LEU A 206 -8.74 -0.89 -14.33
C LEU A 206 -9.28 0.53 -14.51
N THR A 207 -9.99 0.76 -15.60
CA THR A 207 -10.68 2.04 -15.84
C THR A 207 -12.12 1.92 -15.38
N VAL A 208 -12.43 2.48 -14.20
CA VAL A 208 -13.78 2.45 -13.61
C VAL A 208 -14.34 3.87 -13.54
N PRO A 209 -15.40 4.21 -14.29
CA PRO A 209 -16.11 5.48 -14.13
C PRO A 209 -16.70 5.62 -12.74
N ARG A 210 -16.75 6.85 -12.19
CA ARG A 210 -17.36 7.10 -10.87
C ARG A 210 -18.82 6.64 -10.78
N GLY A 211 -19.59 6.76 -11.86
CA GLY A 211 -21.00 6.34 -11.92
C GLY A 211 -21.20 4.82 -12.05
N ALA A 212 -20.13 4.03 -12.14
CA ALA A 212 -20.23 2.57 -12.23
C ALA A 212 -20.28 1.87 -10.86
N VAL A 213 -20.19 2.62 -9.75
CA VAL A 213 -20.36 2.08 -8.41
C VAL A 213 -21.86 1.94 -8.12
N GLY A 214 -22.30 0.70 -7.92
CA GLY A 214 -23.68 0.34 -7.61
C GLY A 214 -24.09 0.69 -6.18
N PRO A 215 -25.38 0.48 -5.85
CA PRO A 215 -25.93 0.78 -4.52
C PRO A 215 -25.37 -0.11 -3.40
N ASP A 216 -24.82 -1.28 -3.74
CA ASP A 216 -24.12 -2.19 -2.82
C ASP A 216 -22.63 -1.85 -2.65
N GLU A 217 -22.20 -0.70 -3.18
CA GLU A 217 -20.81 -0.25 -3.24
C GLU A 217 -19.87 -1.21 -4.00
N THR A 218 -20.41 -2.03 -4.91
CA THR A 218 -19.63 -2.85 -5.85
C THR A 218 -19.72 -2.33 -7.29
N ILE A 219 -19.01 -2.98 -8.22
CA ILE A 219 -19.02 -2.67 -9.65
C ILE A 219 -19.64 -3.86 -10.38
N GLU A 220 -20.68 -3.60 -11.17
CA GLU A 220 -21.42 -4.64 -11.89
C GLU A 220 -20.75 -5.07 -13.20
N ASP A 221 -19.88 -4.23 -13.76
CA ASP A 221 -19.22 -4.49 -15.04
C ASP A 221 -18.53 -5.87 -15.05
N PRO A 222 -18.96 -6.80 -15.94
CA PRO A 222 -18.41 -8.15 -16.01
C PRO A 222 -16.90 -8.19 -16.30
N GLN A 223 -16.38 -7.24 -17.07
CA GLN A 223 -14.95 -7.17 -17.39
C GLN A 223 -14.13 -6.80 -16.16
N VAL A 224 -14.63 -5.85 -15.36
CA VAL A 224 -14.00 -5.48 -14.08
C VAL A 224 -14.03 -6.68 -13.13
N ARG A 225 -15.16 -7.37 -13.02
CA ARG A 225 -15.32 -8.55 -12.16
C ARG A 225 -14.38 -9.70 -12.55
N GLU A 226 -14.28 -10.02 -13.84
CA GLU A 226 -13.37 -11.07 -14.28
C GLU A 226 -11.91 -10.67 -14.10
N GLY A 227 -11.55 -9.42 -14.42
CA GLY A 227 -10.18 -8.94 -14.19
C GLY A 227 -9.76 -9.01 -12.71
N LEU A 228 -10.65 -8.67 -11.78
CA LEU A 228 -10.40 -8.81 -10.35
C LEU A 228 -10.31 -10.29 -9.92
N ARG A 229 -11.16 -11.16 -10.47
CA ARG A 229 -11.10 -12.61 -10.22
C ARG A 229 -9.76 -13.20 -10.70
N ASP A 230 -9.29 -12.79 -11.87
CA ASP A 230 -8.01 -13.24 -12.43
C ASP A 230 -6.81 -12.75 -11.60
N VAL A 231 -6.86 -11.54 -11.06
CA VAL A 231 -5.87 -11.06 -10.08
C VAL A 231 -5.82 -11.99 -8.86
N LEU A 232 -6.97 -12.32 -8.26
CA LEU A 232 -7.02 -13.21 -7.09
C LEU A 232 -6.51 -14.62 -7.42
N ARG A 233 -6.87 -15.18 -8.58
CA ARG A 233 -6.33 -16.47 -9.06
C ARG A 233 -4.82 -16.42 -9.25
N THR A 234 -4.30 -15.33 -9.80
CA THR A 234 -2.86 -15.15 -10.04
C THR A 234 -2.10 -15.08 -8.73
N ILE A 235 -2.63 -14.35 -7.73
CA ILE A 235 -2.07 -14.31 -6.38
C ILE A 235 -2.10 -15.70 -5.74
N ALA A 236 -3.23 -16.40 -5.80
CA ALA A 236 -3.37 -17.74 -5.22
C ALA A 236 -2.38 -18.75 -5.82
N LYS A 237 -2.17 -18.71 -7.15
CA LYS A 237 -1.20 -19.54 -7.85
C LYS A 237 0.26 -19.20 -7.50
N HIS A 238 0.54 -17.96 -7.13
CA HIS A 238 1.87 -17.54 -6.71
C HIS A 238 2.19 -18.03 -5.29
N VAL A 239 1.19 -18.04 -4.42
CA VAL A 239 1.31 -18.46 -3.01
C VAL A 239 1.34 -19.99 -2.86
N GLY A 240 0.49 -20.72 -3.61
CA GLY A 240 0.28 -22.17 -3.49
C GLY A 240 1.07 -23.00 -4.49
#